data_AF-A0A0A0I2U5-F1
#
_entry.id   AF-A0A0A0I2U5-F1
#
_cell.length_a   1.000
_cell.length_b   1.000
_cell.length_c   1.000
_cell.angle_alpha   90.00
_cell.angle_beta   90.00
_cell.angle_gamma   90.00
#
_symmetry.space_group_name_H-M   'P 1'
#
loop_
_entity.id
_entity.type
_entity.pdbx_description
1 polymer ?
#
loop_
_entity_poly.entity_id
_entity_poly.type
_entity_poly.pdbx_seq_one_letter_code
_entity_poly.pdbx_strand_id
1 'polypeptide(L)'
;MHQIKNFLSFLLILIFTTIISGCNRNNIISPGKIMPPENYDIAISGEWIIKKYYSTTSSGDSKNAEDKIGKIIYVDKDKLELLDKTCISPNFKIKTVDTTSYLASNYGITPSILNIEQADIQVITVTNKDNYFTSFIKLNNNNVIATIDDNFFLLTKKSEIVSENTKGKISSSNKSSKQVKFSKDLDCGLLLGLKSYVPCCEVSVKNNPKVVYRPVFRTIWINFNTPKVENIYAIPHLVYARKTGFWYVTTNYTSSNNYKNYKVLTYPITKNNNPKLIESPIKNDIINVGDSYSIDDVLFVGDDYISLESKTGSLNKDNSFYLDNSLKVEPIDTFNSNKDYSISISKLLGRQGLKSLKQGAATYVNSLDFNERKNLNPDPDDKSFAVVRKNGKWILKGRLYYFYGSYDESSFKDCEDFDIPIIPPKELIGYDLLFPNWNVIKKKIPDALDAYSSPNKNFVVVLTNSKILIYNIINNDLSNSPIETLNLGKNEVAVMAQWATGSYVKTWDDQMKKIKN
;
A
#
# COMPACT_ATOMS: atom_id res chain seq x y z
N MET A 1 5.20 63.13 -46.94
CA MET A 1 4.72 63.26 -45.54
C MET A 1 3.84 62.10 -45.06
N HIS A 2 2.96 61.53 -45.91
CA HIS A 2 2.03 60.47 -45.49
C HIS A 2 2.71 59.13 -45.14
N GLN A 3 3.75 58.74 -45.89
CA GLN A 3 4.51 57.51 -45.61
C GLN A 3 5.35 57.58 -44.33
N ILE A 4 5.89 58.76 -44.00
CA ILE A 4 6.63 58.98 -42.75
C ILE A 4 5.69 58.90 -41.55
N LYS A 5 4.45 59.41 -41.66
CA LYS A 5 3.43 59.27 -40.62
C LYS A 5 3.01 57.81 -40.42
N ASN A 6 2.85 57.04 -41.49
CA ASN A 6 2.49 55.62 -41.38
C ASN A 6 3.64 54.79 -40.79
N PHE A 7 4.89 55.11 -41.14
CA PHE A 7 6.07 54.48 -40.54
C PHE A 7 6.21 54.81 -39.05
N LEU A 8 6.00 56.08 -38.67
CA LEU A 8 6.00 56.50 -37.26
C LEU A 8 4.87 55.81 -36.47
N SER A 9 3.69 55.69 -37.06
CA SER A 9 2.55 55.01 -36.44
C SER A 9 2.81 53.52 -36.25
N PHE A 10 3.46 52.88 -37.23
CA PHE A 10 3.85 51.47 -37.12
C PHE A 10 4.93 51.26 -36.06
N LEU A 11 5.92 52.16 -35.98
CA LEU A 11 6.95 52.15 -34.95
C LEU A 11 6.35 52.35 -33.54
N LEU A 12 5.35 53.22 -33.41
CA LEU A 12 4.65 53.46 -32.14
C LEU A 12 3.86 52.22 -31.69
N ILE A 13 3.20 51.53 -32.61
CA ILE A 13 2.45 50.30 -32.34
C ILE A 13 3.41 49.17 -31.93
N LEU A 14 4.56 49.06 -32.61
CA LEU A 14 5.59 48.07 -32.27
C LEU A 14 6.15 48.30 -30.86
N ILE A 15 6.44 49.55 -30.51
CA ILE A 15 6.88 49.93 -29.15
C ILE A 15 5.78 49.61 -28.12
N PHE A 16 4.51 49.88 -28.42
CA PHE A 16 3.40 49.53 -27.53
C PHE A 16 3.25 48.02 -27.31
N THR A 17 3.47 47.19 -28.33
CA THR A 17 3.43 45.72 -28.17
C THR A 17 4.57 45.16 -27.32
N THR A 18 5.74 45.82 -27.28
CA THR A 18 6.86 45.39 -26.41
C THR A 18 6.67 45.70 -24.94
N ILE A 19 5.78 46.65 -24.58
CA ILE A 19 5.48 47.03 -23.19
C ILE A 19 4.44 46.06 -22.56
N ILE A 20 3.70 45.30 -23.37
CA ILE A 20 2.69 44.33 -22.90
C ILE A 20 3.30 42.94 -22.65
N SER A 21 4.55 42.71 -23.07
CA SER A 21 5.36 41.55 -22.66
C SER A 21 6.18 41.81 -21.38
N GLY A 22 5.69 42.72 -20.53
CA GLY A 22 6.12 42.80 -19.15
C GLY A 22 5.53 41.64 -18.38
N CYS A 23 6.27 40.53 -18.26
CA CYS A 23 6.07 39.58 -17.17
C CYS A 23 6.34 40.34 -15.87
N ASN A 24 5.30 41.00 -15.36
CA ASN A 24 5.29 41.49 -14.00
C ASN A 24 5.33 40.24 -13.12
N ARG A 25 6.54 39.85 -12.65
CA ARG A 25 6.69 39.00 -11.48
C ARG A 25 6.27 39.83 -10.26
N ASN A 26 4.99 40.18 -10.20
CA ASN A 26 4.34 40.30 -8.92
C ASN A 26 4.45 38.91 -8.31
N ASN A 27 5.21 38.83 -7.21
CA ASN A 27 5.25 37.66 -6.37
C ASN A 27 3.81 37.37 -5.94
N ILE A 28 3.12 36.49 -6.68
CA ILE A 28 2.08 35.68 -6.10
C ILE A 28 2.81 34.95 -4.97
N ILE A 29 2.50 35.37 -3.75
CA ILE A 29 2.93 34.75 -2.52
C ILE A 29 2.34 33.34 -2.55
N SER A 30 3.06 32.40 -3.18
CA SER A 30 2.91 31.00 -2.86
C SER A 30 3.21 30.87 -1.38
N PRO A 31 2.35 30.21 -0.58
CA PRO A 31 2.75 29.76 0.73
C PRO A 31 3.95 28.82 0.54
N GLY A 32 5.13 29.27 0.95
CA GLY A 32 6.31 28.43 1.08
C GLY A 32 7.14 28.21 -0.19
N LYS A 33 7.59 29.26 -0.88
CA LYS A 33 8.97 29.22 -1.40
C LYS A 33 9.90 29.38 -0.19
N ILE A 34 10.14 28.29 0.52
CA ILE A 34 11.12 28.22 1.58
C ILE A 34 12.48 28.35 0.89
N MET A 35 13.04 29.56 0.86
CA MET A 35 14.49 29.70 0.76
C MET A 35 15.06 29.00 1.99
N PRO A 36 15.87 27.94 1.83
CA PRO A 36 16.52 27.30 2.96
C PRO A 36 17.36 28.37 3.67
N PRO A 37 17.23 28.56 4.99
CA PRO A 37 18.12 29.46 5.71
C PRO A 37 19.57 29.01 5.52
N GLU A 38 20.50 29.96 5.31
CA GLU A 38 21.93 29.72 5.02
C GLU A 38 22.74 29.16 6.21
N ASN A 39 22.09 28.70 7.28
CA ASN A 39 22.74 28.00 8.39
C ASN A 39 21.80 26.91 8.91
N TYR A 40 21.87 25.73 8.30
CA TYR A 40 21.41 24.52 8.97
C TYR A 40 22.55 24.02 9.85
N ASP A 41 22.44 24.25 11.15
CA ASP A 41 22.98 23.29 12.10
C ASP A 41 22.32 21.96 11.77
N ILE A 42 23.06 21.07 11.09
CA ILE A 42 22.57 19.73 10.75
C ILE A 42 22.19 19.09 12.07
N ALA A 43 20.90 18.84 12.26
CA ALA A 43 20.32 18.44 13.56
C ALA A 43 20.90 17.15 14.16
N ILE A 44 21.72 16.44 13.37
CA ILE A 44 22.41 15.19 13.69
C ILE A 44 23.91 15.22 13.39
N SER A 45 24.53 16.39 13.21
CA SER A 45 25.99 16.47 13.04
C SER A 45 26.74 15.95 14.27
N GLY A 46 27.87 15.29 14.01
CA GLY A 46 28.79 14.79 15.02
C GLY A 46 29.14 13.31 14.85
N GLU A 47 29.86 12.79 15.83
CA GLU A 47 30.20 11.38 15.94
C GLU A 47 29.13 10.64 16.77
N TRP A 48 28.66 9.52 16.24
CA TRP A 48 27.61 8.71 16.86
C TRP A 48 28.10 7.29 17.08
N ILE A 49 27.89 6.73 18.27
CA ILE A 49 28.24 5.34 18.56
C ILE A 49 26.98 4.47 18.54
N ILE A 50 27.05 3.32 17.86
CA ILE A 50 25.96 2.34 17.87
C ILE A 50 25.90 1.69 19.25
N LYS A 51 24.80 1.91 19.98
CA LYS A 51 24.61 1.38 21.34
C LYS A 51 23.75 0.13 21.39
N LYS A 52 22.74 0.05 20.54
CA LYS A 52 21.73 -1.01 20.60
C LYS A 52 21.25 -1.36 19.21
N TYR A 53 20.98 -2.63 19.01
CA TYR A 53 20.25 -3.16 17.86
C TYR A 53 18.81 -3.48 18.30
N TYR A 54 17.83 -3.10 17.49
CA TYR A 54 16.43 -3.50 17.67
C TYR A 54 16.10 -4.61 16.68
N SER A 55 15.79 -5.80 17.20
CA SER A 55 15.38 -6.93 16.37
C SER A 55 13.97 -6.70 15.85
N THR A 56 13.83 -6.42 14.56
CA THR A 56 12.53 -6.14 13.92
C THR A 56 11.97 -7.32 13.13
N THR A 57 12.68 -8.45 13.09
CA THR A 57 12.18 -9.73 12.54
C THR A 57 12.77 -10.91 13.33
N SER A 58 12.01 -11.99 13.47
CA SER A 58 12.48 -13.30 13.94
C SER A 58 13.41 -14.02 12.92
N SER A 59 13.94 -13.29 11.92
CA SER A 59 14.74 -13.83 10.81
C SER A 59 15.94 -12.96 10.39
N GLY A 60 16.30 -11.93 11.16
CA GLY A 60 17.58 -11.23 10.98
C GLY A 60 18.72 -12.00 11.64
N ASP A 61 19.81 -12.24 10.91
CA ASP A 61 21.08 -12.74 11.47
C ASP A 61 21.57 -11.78 12.57
N SER A 62 21.13 -12.00 13.82
CA SER A 62 21.44 -11.13 14.95
C SER A 62 22.95 -10.98 15.16
N LYS A 63 23.73 -12.01 14.79
CA LYS A 63 25.19 -12.01 14.88
C LYS A 63 25.86 -10.91 14.05
N ASN A 64 25.46 -10.71 12.79
CA ASN A 64 26.04 -9.65 11.95
C ASN A 64 25.60 -8.23 12.36
N ALA A 65 24.44 -8.10 13.01
CA ALA A 65 23.93 -6.83 13.51
C ALA A 65 24.57 -6.46 14.87
N GLU A 66 24.76 -7.42 15.76
CA GLU A 66 25.45 -7.24 17.04
C GLU A 66 26.91 -6.84 16.87
N ASP A 67 27.60 -7.36 15.83
CA ASP A 67 28.98 -6.97 15.46
C ASP A 67 29.12 -5.49 15.06
N LYS A 68 28.00 -4.77 14.87
CA LYS A 68 27.98 -3.33 14.60
C LYS A 68 27.93 -2.50 15.88
N ILE A 69 27.59 -3.08 17.03
CA ILE A 69 27.55 -2.38 18.32
C ILE A 69 28.97 -1.89 18.65
N GLY A 70 29.07 -0.63 19.10
CA GLY A 70 30.33 0.03 19.41
C GLY A 70 31.01 0.72 18.22
N LYS A 71 30.57 0.46 16.98
CA LYS A 71 31.10 1.18 15.80
C LYS A 71 30.59 2.62 15.76
N ILE A 72 31.39 3.48 15.13
CA ILE A 72 31.14 4.92 15.02
C ILE A 72 30.56 5.23 13.64
N ILE A 73 29.57 6.13 13.63
CA ILE A 73 28.94 6.72 12.46
C ILE A 73 29.28 8.21 12.49
N TYR A 74 29.64 8.74 11.32
CA TYR A 74 30.07 10.12 11.17
C TYR A 74 29.05 10.90 10.34
N VAL A 75 28.66 12.08 10.81
CA VAL A 75 27.72 12.95 10.12
C VAL A 75 28.25 14.38 10.11
N ASP A 76 28.46 14.93 8.91
CA ASP A 76 28.81 16.33 8.69
C ASP A 76 28.17 16.84 7.38
N LYS A 77 28.29 18.15 7.13
CA LYS A 77 27.76 18.84 5.94
C LYS A 77 28.34 18.32 4.63
N ASP A 78 29.60 17.93 4.63
CA ASP A 78 30.31 17.52 3.43
C ASP A 78 30.30 16.01 3.25
N LYS A 79 30.06 15.25 4.33
CA LYS A 79 30.24 13.80 4.34
C LYS A 79 29.41 13.11 5.42
N LEU A 80 28.82 11.97 5.06
CA LEU A 80 28.19 11.03 5.99
C LEU A 80 28.86 9.65 5.82
N GLU A 81 29.47 9.12 6.88
CA GLU A 81 30.00 7.75 6.91
C GLU A 81 29.12 6.85 7.77
N LEU A 82 28.49 5.88 7.12
CA LEU A 82 27.63 4.89 7.72
C LEU A 82 28.30 3.52 7.58
N LEU A 83 29.15 3.16 8.54
CA LEU A 83 29.95 1.93 8.52
C LEU A 83 30.81 1.81 7.25
N ASP A 84 30.46 0.91 6.34
CA ASP A 84 31.13 0.65 5.07
C ASP A 84 30.64 1.54 3.92
N LYS A 85 29.60 2.36 4.14
CA LYS A 85 29.01 3.24 3.13
C LYS A 85 29.39 4.70 3.40
N THR A 86 29.80 5.42 2.36
CA THR A 86 30.13 6.85 2.44
C THR A 86 29.27 7.65 1.47
N CYS A 87 28.66 8.73 1.95
CA CYS A 87 27.91 9.71 1.17
C CYS A 87 28.70 11.02 1.13
N ILE A 88 29.09 11.46 -0.07
CA ILE A 88 29.78 12.75 -0.28
C ILE A 88 28.76 13.81 -0.69
N SER A 89 28.79 14.98 -0.05
CA SER A 89 27.83 16.08 -0.22
C SER A 89 26.37 15.66 0.08
N PRO A 90 26.07 15.17 1.30
CA PRO A 90 24.72 14.81 1.70
C PRO A 90 23.78 16.02 1.74
N ASN A 91 22.54 15.84 1.28
CA ASN A 91 21.45 16.78 1.43
C ASN A 91 20.41 16.24 2.43
N PHE A 92 20.12 17.00 3.49
CA PHE A 92 19.26 16.62 4.60
C PHE A 92 17.88 17.27 4.48
N LYS A 93 16.81 16.48 4.62
CA LYS A 93 15.42 16.94 4.72
C LYS A 93 14.78 16.44 6.00
N ILE A 94 14.18 17.33 6.78
CA ILE A 94 13.54 17.00 8.07
C ILE A 94 12.03 17.13 7.93
N LYS A 95 11.28 16.15 8.46
CA LYS A 95 9.82 16.22 8.61
C LYS A 95 9.39 15.70 9.97
N THR A 96 8.35 16.29 10.56
CA THR A 96 7.67 15.75 11.74
C THR A 96 6.48 14.91 11.29
N VAL A 97 6.29 13.73 11.89
CA VAL A 97 5.23 12.77 11.52
C VAL A 97 4.70 12.05 12.76
N ASP A 98 3.44 11.62 12.72
CA ASP A 98 2.87 10.69 13.72
C ASP A 98 3.66 9.38 13.72
N THR A 99 4.19 9.01 14.88
CA THR A 99 5.10 7.88 15.07
C THR A 99 4.46 6.56 14.66
N THR A 100 3.21 6.34 15.07
CA THR A 100 2.54 5.05 14.87
C THR A 100 2.27 4.83 13.38
N SER A 101 1.66 5.82 12.73
CA SER A 101 1.33 5.80 11.31
C SER A 101 2.58 5.71 10.44
N TYR A 102 3.64 6.45 10.79
CA TYR A 102 4.89 6.43 10.04
C TYR A 102 5.59 5.07 10.10
N LEU A 103 5.75 4.50 11.31
CA LEU A 103 6.42 3.21 11.48
C LEU A 103 5.62 2.06 10.89
N ALA A 104 4.30 2.05 11.06
CA ALA A 104 3.42 1.04 10.46
C ALA A 104 3.50 1.11 8.93
N SER A 105 3.35 2.30 8.34
CA SER A 105 3.32 2.47 6.87
C SER A 105 4.66 2.16 6.21
N ASN A 106 5.76 2.73 6.73
CA ASN A 106 7.07 2.64 6.06
C ASN A 106 7.83 1.36 6.41
N TYR A 107 7.64 0.85 7.62
CA TYR A 107 8.47 -0.25 8.15
C TYR A 107 7.65 -1.46 8.60
N GLY A 108 6.33 -1.33 8.80
CA GLY A 108 5.49 -2.44 9.27
C GLY A 108 5.86 -2.87 10.69
N ILE A 109 6.25 -1.92 11.54
CA ILE A 109 6.57 -2.16 12.96
C ILE A 109 5.79 -1.19 13.86
N THR A 110 5.59 -1.57 15.12
CA THR A 110 4.98 -0.69 16.14
C THR A 110 6.05 0.14 16.86
N PRO A 111 5.70 1.32 17.41
CA PRO A 111 6.63 2.15 18.19
C PRO A 111 7.30 1.40 19.35
N SER A 112 6.58 0.47 19.98
CA SER A 112 7.08 -0.35 21.08
C SER A 112 8.28 -1.21 20.73
N ILE A 113 8.42 -1.66 19.47
CA ILE A 113 9.58 -2.45 19.03
C ILE A 113 10.88 -1.63 19.13
N LEU A 114 10.78 -0.32 18.93
CA LEU A 114 11.90 0.62 18.99
C LEU A 114 12.01 1.35 20.34
N ASN A 115 11.15 1.02 21.30
CA ASN A 115 10.99 1.76 22.56
C ASN A 115 10.75 3.27 22.36
N ILE A 116 9.90 3.63 21.40
CA ILE A 116 9.51 5.03 21.14
C ILE A 116 8.17 5.30 21.82
N GLU A 117 8.14 6.31 22.68
CA GLU A 117 6.93 6.72 23.43
C GLU A 117 6.31 8.01 22.88
N GLN A 118 7.07 8.77 22.08
CA GLN A 118 6.61 10.03 21.51
C GLN A 118 5.48 9.80 20.50
N ALA A 119 4.41 10.59 20.58
CA ALA A 119 3.32 10.58 19.61
C ALA A 119 3.79 11.03 18.21
N ASP A 120 4.68 12.02 18.17
CA ASP A 120 5.33 12.52 16.95
C ASP A 120 6.85 12.33 16.99
N ILE A 121 7.44 12.06 15.83
CA ILE A 121 8.90 11.94 15.65
C ILE A 121 9.37 12.82 14.50
N GLN A 122 10.62 13.28 14.61
CA GLN A 122 11.32 13.93 13.50
C GLN A 122 12.09 12.88 12.68
N VAL A 123 11.77 12.80 11.39
CA VAL A 123 12.46 11.95 10.42
C VAL A 123 13.38 12.81 9.58
N ILE A 124 14.66 12.46 9.57
CA ILE A 124 15.72 13.15 8.84
C ILE A 124 16.14 12.24 7.70
N THR A 125 15.78 12.63 6.48
CA THR A 125 16.13 11.89 5.25
C THR A 125 17.41 12.46 4.67
N VAL A 126 18.36 11.60 4.32
CA VAL A 126 19.62 11.97 3.68
C VAL A 126 19.61 11.52 2.23
N THR A 127 19.96 12.42 1.33
CA THR A 127 20.02 12.18 -0.11
C THR A 127 21.35 12.63 -0.71
N ASN A 128 21.75 12.07 -1.86
CA ASN A 128 22.91 12.50 -2.65
C ASN A 128 22.51 12.66 -4.11
N LYS A 129 22.57 13.90 -4.64
CA LYS A 129 22.14 14.20 -6.02
C LYS A 129 20.79 13.54 -6.35
N ASP A 130 19.82 13.76 -5.46
CA ASP A 130 18.44 13.22 -5.48
C ASP A 130 18.26 11.71 -5.21
N ASN A 131 19.35 10.97 -4.97
CA ASN A 131 19.27 9.57 -4.55
C ASN A 131 19.13 9.45 -3.03
N TYR A 132 18.09 8.77 -2.55
CA TYR A 132 18.01 8.38 -1.14
C TYR A 132 19.26 7.61 -0.71
N PHE A 133 19.86 8.03 0.40
CA PHE A 133 20.99 7.37 1.03
C PHE A 133 20.58 6.63 2.30
N THR A 134 19.96 7.34 3.26
CA THR A 134 19.43 6.75 4.49
C THR A 134 18.43 7.68 5.17
N SER A 135 17.80 7.23 6.26
CA SER A 135 17.00 8.08 7.14
C SER A 135 17.28 7.79 8.61
N PHE A 136 17.09 8.82 9.42
CA PHE A 136 17.21 8.78 10.87
C PHE A 136 15.89 9.19 11.51
N ILE A 137 15.53 8.54 12.61
CA ILE A 137 14.46 8.95 13.50
C ILE A 137 15.12 9.63 14.69
N LYS A 138 14.90 10.94 14.85
CA LYS A 138 15.44 11.71 15.97
C LYS A 138 14.56 11.49 17.19
N LEU A 139 15.14 10.90 18.25
CA LEU A 139 14.45 10.71 19.53
C LEU A 139 14.65 11.92 20.45
N ASN A 140 15.88 12.44 20.48
CA ASN A 140 16.27 13.69 21.13
C ASN A 140 17.62 14.16 20.56
N ASN A 141 18.26 15.17 21.16
CA ASN A 141 19.54 15.71 20.65
C ASN A 141 20.72 14.73 20.76
N ASN A 142 20.64 13.74 21.65
CA ASN A 142 21.72 12.81 21.94
C ASN A 142 21.44 11.39 21.44
N ASN A 143 20.22 11.08 21.00
CA ASN A 143 19.83 9.75 20.55
C ASN A 143 19.05 9.82 19.24
N VAL A 144 19.48 9.02 18.27
CA VAL A 144 18.79 8.82 17.00
C VAL A 144 18.71 7.33 16.68
N ILE A 145 17.71 6.93 15.91
CA ILE A 145 17.61 5.59 15.35
C ILE A 145 17.96 5.67 13.87
N ALA A 146 18.94 4.88 13.43
CA ALA A 146 19.30 4.76 12.02
C ALA A 146 18.80 3.43 11.45
N THR A 147 18.38 3.46 10.19
CA THR A 147 18.10 2.24 9.42
C THR A 147 19.36 1.86 8.63
N ILE A 148 19.98 0.73 8.97
CA ILE A 148 21.20 0.23 8.32
C ILE A 148 20.96 -1.20 7.89
N ASP A 149 21.00 -1.48 6.58
CA ASP A 149 20.73 -2.81 6.01
C ASP A 149 19.43 -3.43 6.56
N ASP A 150 18.34 -2.66 6.50
CA ASP A 150 16.98 -3.03 6.95
C ASP A 150 16.83 -3.33 8.46
N ASN A 151 17.86 -3.00 9.25
CA ASN A 151 17.87 -3.16 10.70
C ASN A 151 17.90 -1.79 11.39
N PHE A 152 17.31 -1.72 12.59
CA PHE A 152 17.26 -0.48 13.37
C PHE A 152 18.32 -0.49 14.44
N PHE A 153 19.09 0.60 14.48
CA PHE A 153 20.16 0.79 15.46
C PHE A 153 19.91 2.06 16.26
N LEU A 154 20.01 1.99 17.58
CA LEU A 154 20.11 3.16 18.43
C LEU A 154 21.54 3.69 18.40
N LEU A 155 21.67 4.95 18.01
CA LEU A 155 22.91 5.71 17.99
C LEU A 155 22.85 6.75 19.10
N THR A 156 23.93 6.88 19.86
CA THR A 156 24.09 7.92 20.87
C THR A 156 25.26 8.83 20.50
N LYS A 157 25.09 10.14 20.66
CA LYS A 157 26.10 11.15 20.33
C LYS A 157 27.33 10.99 21.23
N LYS A 158 28.53 10.97 20.65
CA LYS A 158 29.82 10.78 21.32
C LYS A 158 30.58 12.10 21.52
N SER A 159 30.58 12.98 20.52
CA SER A 159 31.18 14.33 20.59
C SER A 159 30.53 15.27 19.56
N GLU A 160 30.68 16.58 19.77
CA GLU A 160 30.31 17.61 18.79
C GLU A 160 31.45 17.94 17.81
N ILE A 161 32.67 17.46 18.09
CA ILE A 161 33.89 17.79 17.34
C ILE A 161 34.61 16.49 16.96
N VAL A 162 35.07 16.47 15.72
CA VAL A 162 35.61 15.35 14.96
C VAL A 162 37.11 15.24 15.17
N SER A 163 37.61 14.05 15.49
CA SER A 163 39.06 13.77 15.38
C SER A 163 39.28 12.46 14.66
N GLU A 164 39.85 12.53 13.45
CA GLU A 164 40.33 11.37 12.70
C GLU A 164 41.42 10.63 13.47
N ASN A 165 41.18 9.35 13.75
CA ASN A 165 42.10 8.25 13.46
C ASN A 165 41.65 6.98 14.21
N THR A 166 41.47 5.87 13.49
CA THR A 166 42.27 4.64 13.69
C THR A 166 41.83 3.50 12.75
N LYS A 167 42.78 3.02 11.96
CA LYS A 167 42.73 1.72 11.26
C LYS A 167 43.08 0.61 12.26
N GLY A 168 42.34 -0.50 12.24
CA GLY A 168 42.67 -1.71 13.02
C GLY A 168 42.04 -2.98 12.46
N LYS A 169 42.89 -3.93 12.07
CA LYS A 169 42.63 -5.25 11.45
C LYS A 169 41.68 -6.15 12.25
N ILE A 170 40.88 -6.98 11.57
CA ILE A 170 40.24 -8.16 12.15
C ILE A 170 40.67 -9.41 11.38
N SER A 171 41.24 -10.35 12.14
CA SER A 171 41.64 -11.70 11.77
C SER A 171 40.47 -12.67 11.82
N SER A 172 40.46 -13.58 10.85
CA SER A 172 39.54 -14.71 10.68
C SER A 172 39.66 -15.77 11.78
N SER A 173 38.52 -16.31 12.21
CA SER A 173 38.43 -17.73 12.58
C SER A 173 37.01 -18.27 12.46
N ASN A 174 36.85 -19.30 11.63
CA ASN A 174 35.69 -20.15 11.50
C ASN A 174 35.33 -20.85 12.82
N LYS A 175 34.03 -21.00 13.10
CA LYS A 175 33.43 -22.32 13.40
C LYS A 175 31.90 -22.27 13.37
N SER A 176 31.39 -23.28 12.70
CA SER A 176 30.01 -23.60 12.37
C SER A 176 29.10 -23.89 13.56
N SER A 177 27.84 -23.48 13.47
CA SER A 177 26.72 -24.24 14.05
C SER A 177 25.43 -23.98 13.25
N LYS A 178 24.63 -25.04 13.13
CA LYS A 178 23.58 -25.28 12.13
C LYS A 178 22.37 -24.33 12.27
N GLN A 179 22.12 -23.53 11.22
CA GLN A 179 20.85 -22.85 10.96
C GLN A 179 19.97 -23.72 10.05
N VAL A 180 18.66 -23.71 10.29
CA VAL A 180 17.66 -24.12 9.29
C VAL A 180 17.71 -23.06 8.18
N LYS A 181 18.49 -23.35 7.14
CA LYS A 181 18.55 -22.60 5.90
C LYS A 181 17.22 -22.77 5.16
N PHE A 182 16.51 -21.68 4.87
CA PHE A 182 15.76 -21.64 3.60
C PHE A 182 16.82 -21.47 2.52
N SER A 183 17.01 -22.51 1.69
CA SER A 183 18.02 -22.49 0.64
C SER A 183 17.77 -21.32 -0.31
N LYS A 184 18.86 -20.69 -0.75
CA LYS A 184 18.89 -19.61 -1.74
C LYS A 184 18.34 -20.04 -3.12
N ASP A 185 17.97 -21.32 -3.25
CA ASP A 185 17.50 -22.01 -4.46
C ASP A 185 16.06 -22.53 -4.33
N LEU A 186 15.24 -22.02 -3.42
CA LEU A 186 13.82 -22.41 -3.39
C LEU A 186 13.06 -21.73 -4.51
N ASP A 187 12.56 -22.54 -5.44
CA ASP A 187 11.54 -22.15 -6.41
C ASP A 187 10.39 -21.45 -5.69
N CYS A 188 9.84 -20.44 -6.34
CA CYS A 188 8.66 -19.73 -5.86
C CYS A 188 7.66 -19.54 -6.99
N GLY A 189 6.38 -19.40 -6.64
CA GLY A 189 5.35 -19.02 -7.59
C GLY A 189 4.34 -18.09 -6.94
N LEU A 190 3.75 -17.19 -7.72
CA LEU A 190 2.77 -16.21 -7.27
C LEU A 190 1.41 -16.50 -7.91
N LEU A 191 0.38 -16.66 -7.07
CA LEU A 191 -1.01 -16.46 -7.46
C LEU A 191 -1.40 -15.01 -7.16
N LEU A 192 -1.62 -14.24 -8.21
CA LEU A 192 -2.07 -12.85 -8.13
C LEU A 192 -3.53 -12.76 -8.57
N GLY A 193 -4.41 -12.45 -7.64
CA GLY A 193 -5.84 -12.32 -7.87
C GLY A 193 -6.21 -10.88 -8.15
N LEU A 194 -6.83 -10.64 -9.31
CA LEU A 194 -7.16 -9.33 -9.83
C LEU A 194 -8.68 -9.17 -9.91
N LYS A 195 -9.13 -7.95 -9.60
CA LYS A 195 -10.51 -7.51 -9.70
C LYS A 195 -10.60 -6.34 -10.67
N SER A 196 -11.56 -6.38 -11.59
CA SER A 196 -12.04 -5.23 -12.36
C SER A 196 -13.55 -5.07 -12.19
N TYR A 197 -14.13 -4.13 -12.92
CA TYR A 197 -15.54 -3.77 -12.80
C TYR A 197 -16.24 -3.84 -14.15
N VAL A 198 -17.46 -4.35 -14.16
CA VAL A 198 -18.39 -4.31 -15.30
C VAL A 198 -19.70 -3.65 -14.87
N PRO A 199 -20.41 -2.96 -15.78
CA PRO A 199 -21.75 -2.45 -15.51
C PRO A 199 -22.68 -3.56 -15.02
N CYS A 200 -23.53 -3.25 -14.04
CA CYS A 200 -24.58 -4.17 -13.58
C CYS A 200 -25.98 -3.58 -13.71
N CYS A 201 -26.18 -2.33 -13.35
CA CYS A 201 -27.47 -1.66 -13.50
C CYS A 201 -27.31 -0.14 -13.61
N GLU A 202 -28.35 0.51 -14.10
CA GLU A 202 -28.48 1.97 -14.10
C GLU A 202 -29.55 2.39 -13.10
N VAL A 203 -29.28 3.46 -12.35
CA VAL A 203 -30.23 4.10 -11.44
C VAL A 203 -30.30 5.58 -11.76
N SER A 204 -31.52 6.12 -11.86
CA SER A 204 -31.74 7.55 -12.11
C SER A 204 -32.27 8.20 -10.85
N VAL A 205 -31.41 8.95 -10.16
CA VAL A 205 -31.77 9.71 -8.96
C VAL A 205 -31.94 11.17 -9.36
N LYS A 206 -33.14 11.74 -9.16
CA LYS A 206 -33.43 13.15 -9.49
C LYS A 206 -33.04 13.54 -10.93
N ASN A 207 -33.35 12.68 -11.90
CA ASN A 207 -33.00 12.83 -13.33
C ASN A 207 -31.49 12.78 -13.66
N ASN A 208 -30.66 12.27 -12.75
CA ASN A 208 -29.25 12.05 -13.00
C ASN A 208 -28.96 10.53 -13.10
N PRO A 209 -28.86 9.97 -14.32
CA PRO A 209 -28.57 8.55 -14.50
C PRO A 209 -27.15 8.22 -14.07
N LYS A 210 -27.01 7.15 -13.29
CA LYS A 210 -25.72 6.61 -12.86
C LYS A 210 -25.64 5.11 -13.12
N VAL A 211 -24.50 4.70 -13.65
CA VAL A 211 -24.16 3.29 -13.82
C VAL A 211 -23.56 2.77 -12.52
N VAL A 212 -24.18 1.72 -11.99
CA VAL A 212 -23.65 0.91 -10.89
C VAL A 212 -22.80 -0.21 -11.49
N TYR A 213 -21.68 -0.51 -10.83
CA TYR A 213 -20.71 -1.49 -11.28
C TYR A 213 -20.63 -2.65 -10.29
N ARG A 214 -20.36 -3.85 -10.82
CA ARG A 214 -20.09 -5.06 -10.04
C ARG A 214 -18.68 -5.58 -10.31
N PRO A 215 -18.06 -6.29 -9.36
CA PRO A 215 -16.73 -6.84 -9.56
C PRO A 215 -16.76 -8.04 -10.51
N VAL A 216 -15.68 -8.20 -11.26
CA VAL A 216 -15.31 -9.41 -12.00
C VAL A 216 -13.85 -9.71 -11.75
N PHE A 217 -13.45 -10.97 -11.90
CA PHE A 217 -12.16 -11.43 -11.42
C PHE A 217 -11.39 -12.24 -12.44
N ARG A 218 -10.07 -12.19 -12.31
CA ARG A 218 -9.14 -13.13 -12.94
C ARG A 218 -7.95 -13.39 -12.03
N THR A 219 -7.28 -14.50 -12.23
CA THR A 219 -6.05 -14.84 -11.50
C THR A 219 -4.91 -15.01 -12.48
N ILE A 220 -3.74 -14.50 -12.13
CA ILE A 220 -2.50 -14.74 -12.84
C ILE A 220 -1.64 -15.63 -11.96
N TRP A 221 -1.28 -16.80 -12.50
CA TRP A 221 -0.21 -17.63 -11.95
C TRP A 221 1.10 -17.25 -12.61
N ILE A 222 2.14 -17.04 -11.82
CA ILE A 222 3.50 -16.78 -12.28
C ILE A 222 4.42 -17.78 -11.57
N ASN A 223 4.96 -18.73 -12.32
CA ASN A 223 5.97 -19.68 -11.83
C ASN A 223 7.37 -19.11 -12.07
N PHE A 224 8.18 -19.01 -11.02
CA PHE A 224 9.55 -18.52 -11.10
C PHE A 224 10.55 -19.66 -10.98
N ASN A 225 11.46 -19.75 -11.94
CA ASN A 225 12.63 -20.62 -11.91
C ASN A 225 13.87 -19.72 -11.99
N THR A 226 14.48 -19.44 -10.83
CA THR A 226 15.49 -18.39 -10.67
C THR A 226 16.60 -18.51 -11.72
N PRO A 227 16.92 -17.45 -12.51
CA PRO A 227 16.49 -16.05 -12.39
C PRO A 227 15.39 -15.63 -13.41
N LYS A 228 14.59 -16.58 -13.91
CA LYS A 228 13.61 -16.35 -14.98
C LYS A 228 12.19 -16.67 -14.52
N VAL A 229 11.23 -16.18 -15.30
CA VAL A 229 9.85 -16.68 -15.24
C VAL A 229 9.78 -17.93 -16.12
N GLU A 230 9.22 -19.01 -15.59
CA GLU A 230 9.09 -20.28 -16.29
C GLU A 230 7.74 -20.37 -17.02
N ASN A 231 6.63 -20.23 -16.29
CA ASN A 231 5.28 -20.31 -16.82
C ASN A 231 4.41 -19.17 -16.31
N ILE A 232 3.50 -18.71 -17.17
CA ILE A 232 2.45 -17.76 -16.80
C ILE A 232 1.11 -18.29 -17.32
N TYR A 233 0.11 -18.31 -16.44
CA TYR A 233 -1.26 -18.64 -16.81
C TYR A 233 -2.21 -17.54 -16.34
N ALA A 234 -3.14 -17.14 -17.21
CA ALA A 234 -4.27 -16.30 -16.85
C ALA A 234 -5.53 -17.19 -16.74
N ILE A 235 -6.25 -17.08 -15.63
CA ILE A 235 -7.43 -17.88 -15.32
C ILE A 235 -8.60 -16.91 -15.17
N PRO A 236 -9.74 -17.12 -15.86
CA PRO A 236 -10.88 -16.18 -15.87
C PRO A 236 -11.74 -16.23 -14.60
N HIS A 237 -11.13 -16.52 -13.45
CA HIS A 237 -11.76 -16.58 -12.13
C HIS A 237 -10.76 -16.13 -11.06
N LEU A 238 -11.24 -15.71 -9.89
CA LEU A 238 -10.38 -15.59 -8.71
C LEU A 238 -10.16 -16.99 -8.12
N VAL A 239 -8.93 -17.48 -8.16
CA VAL A 239 -8.52 -18.78 -7.65
C VAL A 239 -7.49 -18.57 -6.57
N TYR A 240 -7.70 -19.22 -5.43
CA TYR A 240 -6.85 -19.06 -4.27
C TYR A 240 -6.59 -20.40 -3.60
N ALA A 241 -5.45 -20.51 -2.93
CA ALA A 241 -5.03 -21.72 -2.24
C ALA A 241 -5.41 -21.65 -0.76
N ARG A 242 -5.82 -22.80 -0.22
CA ARG A 242 -5.99 -23.06 1.21
C ARG A 242 -5.26 -24.34 1.56
N LYS A 243 -5.11 -24.62 2.86
CA LYS A 243 -4.58 -25.91 3.35
C LYS A 243 -5.34 -27.12 2.80
N THR A 244 -6.63 -26.96 2.51
CA THR A 244 -7.54 -28.01 2.02
C THR A 244 -7.53 -28.17 0.49
N GLY A 245 -6.75 -27.36 -0.23
CA GLY A 245 -6.69 -27.35 -1.69
C GLY A 245 -7.03 -25.99 -2.28
N PHE A 246 -7.41 -25.96 -3.55
CA PHE A 246 -7.73 -24.73 -4.27
C PHE A 246 -9.22 -24.43 -4.23
N TRP A 247 -9.53 -23.14 -4.19
CA TRP A 247 -10.88 -22.60 -4.11
C TRP A 247 -11.04 -21.52 -5.17
N TYR A 248 -12.28 -21.21 -5.52
CA TYR A 248 -12.58 -20.09 -6.40
C TYR A 248 -13.66 -19.19 -5.82
N VAL A 249 -13.60 -17.91 -6.16
CA VAL A 249 -14.67 -16.93 -5.89
C VAL A 249 -15.50 -16.72 -7.15
N THR A 250 -16.82 -16.66 -6.99
CA THR A 250 -17.79 -16.39 -8.05
C THR A 250 -18.86 -15.41 -7.59
N THR A 251 -19.59 -14.84 -8.54
CA THR A 251 -20.73 -13.98 -8.27
C THR A 251 -22.00 -14.67 -8.70
N ASN A 252 -22.91 -14.90 -7.75
CA ASN A 252 -24.25 -15.39 -8.03
C ASN A 252 -25.21 -14.20 -8.18
N TYR A 253 -25.89 -14.16 -9.32
CA TYR A 253 -26.92 -13.16 -9.58
C TYR A 253 -28.30 -13.76 -9.31
N THR A 254 -29.07 -13.09 -8.46
CA THR A 254 -30.48 -13.41 -8.22
C THR A 254 -31.32 -12.16 -8.44
N SER A 255 -32.44 -12.31 -9.15
CA SER A 255 -33.39 -11.24 -9.39
C SER A 255 -34.78 -11.68 -8.94
N SER A 256 -35.41 -10.84 -8.11
CA SER A 256 -36.85 -10.85 -7.86
C SER A 256 -37.45 -9.55 -8.43
N ASN A 257 -38.78 -9.41 -8.46
CA ASN A 257 -39.44 -8.28 -9.14
C ASN A 257 -38.87 -6.90 -8.75
N ASN A 258 -38.50 -6.69 -7.48
CA ASN A 258 -38.07 -5.38 -6.97
C ASN A 258 -36.66 -5.40 -6.33
N TYR A 259 -35.92 -6.51 -6.45
CA TYR A 259 -34.61 -6.64 -5.81
C TYR A 259 -33.63 -7.44 -6.66
N LYS A 260 -32.47 -6.83 -6.92
CA LYS A 260 -31.37 -7.38 -7.71
C LYS A 260 -30.16 -7.63 -6.81
N ASN A 261 -29.67 -8.85 -6.73
CA ASN A 261 -28.62 -9.21 -5.80
C ASN A 261 -27.46 -9.91 -6.50
N TYR A 262 -26.27 -9.31 -6.39
CA TYR A 262 -25.00 -9.82 -6.88
C TYR A 262 -24.15 -10.26 -5.70
N LYS A 263 -24.45 -11.46 -5.17
CA LYS A 263 -23.80 -12.03 -4.00
C LYS A 263 -22.50 -12.73 -4.40
N VAL A 264 -21.43 -12.48 -3.67
CA VAL A 264 -20.17 -13.21 -3.85
C VAL A 264 -20.24 -14.54 -3.08
N LEU A 265 -19.78 -15.63 -3.70
CA LEU A 265 -19.73 -16.97 -3.13
C LEU A 265 -18.36 -17.60 -3.38
N THR A 266 -17.96 -18.54 -2.53
CA THR A 266 -16.69 -19.26 -2.67
C THR A 266 -16.83 -20.78 -2.51
N TYR A 267 -16.12 -21.56 -3.32
CA TYR A 267 -16.22 -23.02 -3.31
C TYR A 267 -14.87 -23.71 -3.55
N PRO A 268 -14.66 -24.92 -2.99
CA PRO A 268 -13.48 -25.72 -3.30
C PRO A 268 -13.54 -26.22 -4.75
N ILE A 269 -12.40 -26.22 -5.43
CA ILE A 269 -12.21 -26.83 -6.75
C ILE A 269 -12.08 -28.34 -6.53
N THR A 270 -12.99 -29.11 -7.12
CA THR A 270 -12.98 -30.58 -7.04
C THR A 270 -13.11 -31.20 -8.42
N LYS A 271 -12.73 -32.47 -8.59
CA LYS A 271 -12.83 -33.17 -9.89
C LYS A 271 -14.23 -33.14 -10.51
N ASN A 272 -15.29 -33.03 -9.70
CA ASN A 272 -16.69 -33.04 -10.14
C ASN A 272 -17.32 -31.63 -10.20
N ASN A 273 -16.72 -30.64 -9.52
CA ASN A 273 -17.12 -29.24 -9.56
C ASN A 273 -15.95 -28.40 -10.06
N ASN A 274 -15.73 -28.43 -11.38
CA ASN A 274 -14.99 -27.36 -12.04
C ASN A 274 -15.99 -26.25 -12.33
N PRO A 275 -15.73 -25.00 -11.91
CA PRO A 275 -16.59 -23.90 -12.29
C PRO A 275 -16.62 -23.82 -13.82
N LYS A 276 -17.79 -24.04 -14.41
CA LYS A 276 -18.06 -23.45 -15.71
C LYS A 276 -17.94 -21.95 -15.53
N LEU A 277 -17.43 -21.24 -16.53
CA LEU A 277 -17.58 -19.79 -16.62
C LEU A 277 -19.05 -19.47 -16.35
N ILE A 278 -19.36 -18.99 -15.15
CA ILE A 278 -20.64 -18.36 -14.89
C ILE A 278 -20.47 -17.01 -15.54
N GLU A 279 -20.72 -16.97 -16.86
CA GLU A 279 -21.02 -15.75 -17.57
C GLU A 279 -22.26 -15.19 -16.89
N SER A 280 -22.05 -14.41 -15.82
CA SER A 280 -23.12 -13.62 -15.25
C SER A 280 -23.50 -12.65 -16.37
N PRO A 281 -24.67 -12.81 -16.99
CA PRO A 281 -25.00 -12.06 -18.19
C PRO A 281 -24.87 -10.58 -17.86
N ILE A 282 -24.21 -9.83 -18.76
CA ILE A 282 -24.18 -8.36 -18.70
C ILE A 282 -25.60 -7.92 -19.07
N LYS A 283 -26.50 -7.93 -18.09
CA LYS A 283 -27.78 -7.27 -18.21
C LYS A 283 -27.56 -5.85 -17.74
N ASN A 284 -27.76 -4.87 -18.63
CA ASN A 284 -27.90 -3.48 -18.23
C ASN A 284 -29.29 -3.31 -17.63
N ASP A 285 -29.46 -3.80 -16.41
CA ASP A 285 -30.73 -3.71 -15.68
C ASP A 285 -31.01 -2.25 -15.29
N ILE A 286 -32.28 -1.86 -15.23
CA ILE A 286 -32.69 -0.53 -14.74
C ILE A 286 -33.25 -0.68 -13.33
N ILE A 287 -32.83 0.16 -12.39
CA ILE A 287 -33.40 0.28 -11.04
C ILE A 287 -34.54 1.30 -11.12
N ASN A 288 -35.78 0.83 -11.05
CA ASN A 288 -36.96 1.67 -11.07
C ASN A 288 -37.34 2.16 -9.67
N VAL A 289 -38.27 3.09 -9.61
CA VAL A 289 -38.91 3.53 -8.37
C VAL A 289 -39.55 2.33 -7.67
N GLY A 290 -39.15 2.09 -6.41
CA GLY A 290 -39.54 0.92 -5.62
C GLY A 290 -38.59 -0.27 -5.71
N ASP A 291 -37.54 -0.19 -6.54
CA ASP A 291 -36.52 -1.23 -6.67
C ASP A 291 -35.33 -1.02 -5.72
N SER A 292 -34.59 -2.09 -5.48
CA SER A 292 -33.34 -2.08 -4.75
C SER A 292 -32.32 -3.03 -5.37
N TYR A 293 -31.05 -2.84 -5.00
CA TYR A 293 -29.97 -3.73 -5.36
C TYR A 293 -29.00 -3.97 -4.20
N SER A 294 -28.28 -5.08 -4.24
CA SER A 294 -27.13 -5.38 -3.38
C SER A 294 -25.98 -5.96 -4.20
N ILE A 295 -24.76 -5.53 -3.89
CA ILE A 295 -23.52 -5.96 -4.54
C ILE A 295 -22.46 -6.20 -3.48
N ASP A 296 -21.87 -7.39 -3.47
CA ASP A 296 -20.66 -7.65 -2.69
C ASP A 296 -19.42 -7.31 -3.51
N ASP A 297 -18.61 -6.37 -3.04
CA ASP A 297 -17.35 -5.94 -3.65
C ASP A 297 -16.16 -6.48 -2.85
N VAL A 298 -15.43 -7.45 -3.42
CA VAL A 298 -14.30 -8.10 -2.74
C VAL A 298 -13.12 -7.14 -2.63
N LEU A 299 -12.61 -6.93 -1.41
CA LEU A 299 -11.47 -6.08 -1.12
C LEU A 299 -10.19 -6.88 -0.88
N PHE A 300 -10.31 -8.08 -0.30
CA PHE A 300 -9.19 -8.96 -0.01
C PHE A 300 -9.66 -10.42 0.09
N VAL A 301 -8.82 -11.35 -0.38
CA VAL A 301 -8.96 -12.80 -0.14
C VAL A 301 -7.67 -13.35 0.44
N GLY A 302 -7.76 -13.91 1.64
CA GLY A 302 -6.68 -14.63 2.31
C GLY A 302 -6.96 -16.13 2.41
N ASP A 303 -6.19 -16.81 3.24
CA ASP A 303 -6.29 -18.26 3.42
C ASP A 303 -7.60 -18.67 4.13
N ASP A 304 -8.00 -17.90 5.15
CA ASP A 304 -9.13 -18.22 6.02
C ASP A 304 -10.20 -17.11 6.11
N TYR A 305 -9.94 -15.94 5.53
CA TYR A 305 -10.83 -14.78 5.59
C TYR A 305 -10.99 -14.10 4.23
N ILE A 306 -12.16 -13.54 3.99
CA ILE A 306 -12.46 -12.63 2.88
C ILE A 306 -12.89 -11.29 3.47
N SER A 307 -12.37 -10.20 2.91
CA SER A 307 -12.85 -8.85 3.20
C SER A 307 -13.64 -8.32 2.02
N LEU A 308 -14.78 -7.71 2.30
CA LEU A 308 -15.66 -7.15 1.28
C LEU A 308 -16.31 -5.84 1.75
N GLU A 309 -16.84 -5.13 0.77
CA GLU A 309 -17.79 -4.04 0.95
C GLU A 309 -19.13 -4.49 0.38
N SER A 310 -20.16 -4.62 1.22
CA SER A 310 -21.54 -4.86 0.77
C SER A 310 -22.18 -3.50 0.45
N LYS A 311 -22.59 -3.30 -0.80
CA LYS A 311 -23.19 -2.06 -1.31
C LYS A 311 -24.66 -2.29 -1.59
N THR A 312 -25.54 -1.65 -0.83
CA THR A 312 -26.99 -1.72 -1.03
C THR A 312 -27.53 -0.36 -1.45
N GLY A 313 -28.32 -0.31 -2.52
CA GLY A 313 -29.00 0.90 -2.94
C GLY A 313 -30.50 0.67 -3.13
N SER A 314 -31.33 1.64 -2.79
CA SER A 314 -32.78 1.59 -3.00
C SER A 314 -33.32 2.92 -3.49
N LEU A 315 -34.10 2.88 -4.57
CA LEU A 315 -34.85 4.03 -5.05
C LEU A 315 -36.27 3.92 -4.50
N ASN A 316 -36.59 4.75 -3.51
CA ASN A 316 -37.86 4.70 -2.80
C ASN A 316 -39.02 5.23 -3.66
N LYS A 317 -40.25 4.92 -3.25
CA LYS A 317 -41.48 5.35 -3.95
C LYS A 317 -41.65 6.88 -4.04
N ASP A 318 -41.06 7.61 -3.10
CA ASP A 318 -41.02 9.08 -3.06
C ASP A 318 -39.86 9.67 -3.90
N ASN A 319 -39.16 8.83 -4.66
CA ASN A 319 -38.00 9.17 -5.47
C ASN A 319 -36.75 9.60 -4.68
N SER A 320 -36.72 9.37 -3.35
CA SER A 320 -35.49 9.46 -2.55
C SER A 320 -34.59 8.24 -2.79
N PHE A 321 -33.28 8.43 -2.69
CA PHE A 321 -32.32 7.35 -2.88
C PHE A 321 -31.58 7.04 -1.58
N TYR A 322 -31.67 5.80 -1.15
CA TYR A 322 -30.98 5.30 0.03
C TYR A 322 -29.79 4.45 -0.36
N LEU A 323 -28.65 4.69 0.29
CA LEU A 323 -27.41 3.92 0.14
C LEU A 323 -26.98 3.38 1.51
N ASP A 324 -26.51 2.15 1.53
CA ASP A 324 -25.89 1.50 2.69
C ASP A 324 -24.70 0.67 2.23
N ASN A 325 -23.50 1.22 2.48
CA ASN A 325 -22.23 0.60 2.14
C ASN A 325 -21.49 0.15 3.41
N SER A 326 -21.47 -1.16 3.67
CA SER A 326 -20.84 -1.72 4.87
C SER A 326 -19.57 -2.51 4.58
N LEU A 327 -18.50 -2.25 5.35
CA LEU A 327 -17.29 -3.07 5.35
C LEU A 327 -17.47 -4.29 6.24
N LYS A 328 -16.98 -5.44 5.76
CA LYS A 328 -17.02 -6.73 6.48
C LYS A 328 -15.73 -7.52 6.28
N VAL A 329 -15.41 -8.32 7.29
CA VAL A 329 -14.39 -9.38 7.23
C VAL A 329 -15.04 -10.66 7.74
N GLU A 330 -15.10 -11.68 6.89
CA GLU A 330 -15.81 -12.93 7.17
C GLU A 330 -14.90 -14.14 7.04
N PRO A 331 -15.05 -15.17 7.91
CA PRO A 331 -14.39 -16.45 7.74
C PRO A 331 -14.90 -17.17 6.49
N ILE A 332 -13.98 -17.72 5.69
CA ILE A 332 -14.30 -18.43 4.45
C ILE A 332 -15.23 -19.62 4.69
N ASP A 333 -15.02 -20.36 5.77
CA ASP A 333 -15.79 -21.59 6.06
C ASP A 333 -17.28 -21.31 6.29
N THR A 334 -17.63 -20.07 6.66
CA THR A 334 -19.01 -19.63 6.90
C THR A 334 -19.53 -18.65 5.84
N PHE A 335 -18.69 -18.27 4.86
CA PHE A 335 -18.93 -17.17 3.93
C PHE A 335 -20.19 -17.33 3.07
N ASN A 336 -20.46 -18.56 2.61
CA ASN A 336 -21.65 -18.82 1.79
C ASN A 336 -22.95 -18.85 2.61
N SER A 337 -22.89 -18.73 3.93
CA SER A 337 -24.07 -18.72 4.78
C SER A 337 -24.95 -17.49 4.52
N ASN A 338 -26.20 -17.57 4.96
CA ASN A 338 -27.12 -16.43 4.96
C ASN A 338 -27.09 -15.67 6.30
N LYS A 339 -26.26 -16.10 7.26
CA LYS A 339 -26.04 -15.43 8.53
C LYS A 339 -24.79 -14.56 8.45
N ASP A 340 -24.82 -13.42 9.12
CA ASP A 340 -23.65 -12.55 9.29
C ASP A 340 -22.65 -13.18 10.28
N TYR A 341 -21.50 -13.61 9.76
CA TYR A 341 -20.36 -14.10 10.54
C TYR A 341 -19.20 -13.11 10.58
N SER A 342 -19.47 -11.83 10.28
CA SER A 342 -18.46 -10.78 10.33
C SER A 342 -17.76 -10.74 11.68
N ILE A 343 -16.44 -10.85 11.64
CA ILE A 343 -15.62 -10.73 12.83
C ILE A 343 -15.50 -9.25 13.21
N SER A 344 -15.32 -8.98 14.50
CA SER A 344 -14.97 -7.65 14.97
C SER A 344 -13.46 -7.49 15.11
N ILE A 345 -12.95 -6.27 14.99
CA ILE A 345 -11.52 -5.98 15.17
C ILE A 345 -11.08 -6.28 16.61
N SER A 346 -11.95 -6.06 17.60
CA SER A 346 -11.70 -6.43 18.99
C SER A 346 -11.57 -7.94 19.20
N LYS A 347 -12.32 -8.76 18.44
CA LYS A 347 -12.20 -10.23 18.47
C LYS A 347 -10.90 -10.69 17.80
N LEU A 348 -10.46 -9.99 16.75
CA LEU A 348 -9.25 -10.34 15.99
C LEU A 348 -7.95 -9.89 16.69
N LEU A 349 -7.93 -8.66 17.21
CA LEU A 349 -6.73 -7.95 17.69
C LEU A 349 -6.85 -7.48 19.16
N GLY A 350 -7.90 -7.89 19.86
CA GLY A 350 -8.13 -7.53 21.26
C GLY A 350 -8.36 -6.04 21.49
N ARG A 351 -8.07 -5.59 22.72
CA ARG A 351 -8.20 -4.18 23.11
C ARG A 351 -7.32 -3.23 22.30
N GLN A 352 -6.16 -3.71 21.81
CA GLN A 352 -5.26 -2.91 20.97
C GLN A 352 -5.87 -2.62 19.60
N GLY A 353 -6.55 -3.60 18.99
CA GLY A 353 -7.31 -3.42 17.76
C GLY A 353 -8.37 -2.33 17.89
N LEU A 354 -9.21 -2.42 18.93
CA LEU A 354 -10.26 -1.44 19.19
C LEU A 354 -9.70 -0.04 19.47
N LYS A 355 -8.59 0.06 20.21
CA LYS A 355 -7.89 1.33 20.45
C LYS A 355 -7.40 1.95 19.14
N SER A 356 -6.79 1.13 18.27
CA SER A 356 -6.26 1.58 16.97
C SER A 356 -7.38 2.02 16.04
N LEU A 357 -8.52 1.32 16.01
CA LEU A 357 -9.71 1.72 15.26
C LEU A 357 -10.17 3.11 15.67
N LYS A 358 -10.35 3.35 16.98
CA LYS A 358 -10.76 4.66 17.52
C LYS A 358 -9.73 5.75 17.24
N GLN A 359 -8.43 5.43 17.34
CA GLN A 359 -7.36 6.37 17.00
C GLN A 359 -7.38 6.76 15.52
N GLY A 360 -7.56 5.79 14.62
CA GLY A 360 -7.69 6.03 13.18
C GLY A 360 -8.87 6.94 12.86
N ALA A 361 -10.05 6.64 13.43
CA ALA A 361 -11.25 7.45 13.27
C ALA A 361 -11.05 8.89 13.77
N ALA A 362 -10.53 9.06 14.99
CA ALA A 362 -10.27 10.37 15.55
C ALA A 362 -9.27 11.17 14.72
N THR A 363 -8.21 10.53 14.23
CA THR A 363 -7.21 11.17 13.35
C THR A 363 -7.85 11.65 12.06
N TYR A 364 -8.71 10.84 11.44
CA TYR A 364 -9.45 11.21 10.24
C TYR A 364 -10.40 12.38 10.49
N VAL A 365 -11.26 12.30 11.50
CA VAL A 365 -12.23 13.36 11.84
C VAL A 365 -11.54 14.69 12.14
N ASN A 366 -10.39 14.66 12.82
CA ASN A 366 -9.62 15.86 13.14
C ASN A 366 -8.90 16.47 11.93
N SER A 367 -8.75 15.71 10.83
CA SER A 367 -8.16 16.21 9.59
C SER A 367 -9.17 16.94 8.69
N LEU A 368 -10.48 16.74 8.94
CA LEU A 368 -11.57 17.36 8.20
C LEU A 368 -11.88 18.78 8.69
N ASP A 369 -12.47 19.58 7.81
CA ASP A 369 -12.99 20.88 8.22
C ASP A 369 -14.28 20.76 9.08
N PHE A 370 -14.73 21.87 9.67
CA PHE A 370 -15.93 21.87 10.51
C PHE A 370 -17.20 21.45 9.77
N ASN A 371 -17.33 21.79 8.49
CA ASN A 371 -18.54 21.54 7.70
C ASN A 371 -18.65 20.08 7.27
N GLU A 372 -17.53 19.43 7.01
CA GLU A 372 -17.46 17.99 6.71
C GLU A 372 -17.68 17.18 7.98
N ARG A 373 -16.94 17.49 9.06
CA ARG A 373 -16.98 16.69 10.29
C ARG A 373 -18.35 16.71 11.00
N LYS A 374 -19.12 17.80 10.92
CA LYS A 374 -20.41 17.95 11.62
C LYS A 374 -21.47 16.96 11.14
N ASN A 375 -21.34 16.48 9.90
CA ASN A 375 -22.27 15.56 9.26
C ASN A 375 -21.85 14.09 9.43
N LEU A 376 -20.66 13.83 9.96
CA LEU A 376 -20.08 12.50 10.06
C LEU A 376 -20.22 11.97 11.49
N ASN A 377 -20.70 10.74 11.65
CA ASN A 377 -20.65 10.06 12.94
C ASN A 377 -19.19 9.73 13.29
N PRO A 378 -18.63 10.27 14.38
CA PRO A 378 -17.22 10.07 14.72
C PRO A 378 -16.94 8.69 15.36
N ASP A 379 -17.98 7.95 15.75
CA ASP A 379 -17.83 6.68 16.44
C ASP A 379 -17.76 5.51 15.45
N PRO A 380 -16.59 4.86 15.29
CA PRO A 380 -16.46 3.72 14.39
C PRO A 380 -17.07 2.45 15.00
N ASP A 381 -17.64 1.61 14.14
CA ASP A 381 -18.13 0.28 14.50
C ASP A 381 -16.98 -0.74 14.50
N ASP A 382 -16.90 -1.54 15.57
CA ASP A 382 -15.93 -2.62 15.79
C ASP A 382 -15.98 -3.71 14.70
N LYS A 383 -17.11 -3.90 14.01
CA LYS A 383 -17.22 -4.80 12.86
C LYS A 383 -16.96 -4.13 11.51
N SER A 384 -16.97 -2.79 11.45
CA SER A 384 -16.85 -2.06 10.18
C SER A 384 -15.39 -1.76 9.85
N PHE A 385 -14.66 -2.81 9.47
CA PHE A 385 -13.29 -2.72 8.99
C PHE A 385 -13.07 -3.64 7.78
N ALA A 386 -12.01 -3.37 7.03
CA ALA A 386 -11.62 -4.17 5.88
C ALA A 386 -10.10 -4.28 5.73
N VAL A 387 -9.67 -5.29 4.99
CA VAL A 387 -8.27 -5.45 4.55
C VAL A 387 -8.13 -4.90 3.14
N VAL A 388 -7.16 -4.02 2.92
CA VAL A 388 -6.90 -3.40 1.61
C VAL A 388 -5.40 -3.26 1.32
N ARG A 389 -5.04 -3.09 0.05
CA ARG A 389 -3.66 -2.78 -0.36
C ARG A 389 -3.33 -1.30 -0.24
N LYS A 390 -2.12 -1.01 0.23
CA LYS A 390 -1.52 0.32 0.17
C LYS A 390 0.01 0.19 0.13
N ASN A 391 0.65 0.74 -0.91
CA ASN A 391 2.10 0.91 -1.01
C ASN A 391 2.92 -0.38 -0.72
N GLY A 392 2.51 -1.50 -1.31
CA GLY A 392 3.24 -2.76 -1.15
C GLY A 392 2.86 -3.58 0.08
N LYS A 393 1.82 -3.18 0.86
CA LYS A 393 1.36 -3.90 2.05
C LYS A 393 -0.16 -4.01 2.14
N TRP A 394 -0.63 -5.04 2.81
CA TRP A 394 -1.98 -5.14 3.33
C TRP A 394 -2.09 -4.31 4.61
N ILE A 395 -3.11 -3.46 4.67
CA ILE A 395 -3.42 -2.63 5.84
C ILE A 395 -4.89 -2.83 6.23
N LEU A 396 -5.23 -2.41 7.45
CA LEU A 396 -6.61 -2.33 7.88
C LEU A 396 -7.16 -0.92 7.63
N LYS A 397 -8.39 -0.84 7.12
CA LYS A 397 -9.18 0.39 7.03
C LYS A 397 -10.46 0.25 7.86
N GLY A 398 -10.91 1.34 8.45
CA GLY A 398 -12.20 1.46 9.11
C GLY A 398 -13.12 2.40 8.33
N ARG A 399 -14.39 2.46 8.74
CA ARG A 399 -15.41 3.30 8.11
C ARG A 399 -16.20 4.12 9.12
N LEU A 400 -16.46 5.37 8.78
CA LEU A 400 -17.41 6.26 9.44
C LEU A 400 -18.57 6.54 8.51
N TYR A 401 -19.76 6.74 9.06
CA TYR A 401 -20.98 6.94 8.30
C TYR A 401 -21.51 8.36 8.48
N TYR A 402 -22.05 8.94 7.42
CA TYR A 402 -22.77 10.20 7.53
C TYR A 402 -24.05 10.00 8.36
N PHE A 403 -24.46 11.02 9.11
CA PHE A 403 -25.77 11.00 9.74
C PHE A 403 -26.86 10.91 8.68
N TYR A 404 -27.96 10.23 9.00
CA TYR A 404 -29.08 10.07 8.07
C TYR A 404 -29.57 11.43 7.54
N GLY A 405 -29.72 11.55 6.22
CA GLY A 405 -30.14 12.78 5.55
C GLY A 405 -29.07 13.87 5.42
N SER A 406 -27.83 13.62 5.83
CA SER A 406 -26.74 14.60 5.75
C SER A 406 -25.79 14.40 4.55
N TYR A 407 -25.94 13.30 3.82
CA TYR A 407 -25.19 13.06 2.58
C TYR A 407 -25.97 13.52 1.34
N ASP A 408 -25.23 13.93 0.31
CA ASP A 408 -25.81 14.22 -0.98
C ASP A 408 -26.17 12.92 -1.71
N GLU A 409 -27.46 12.63 -1.86
CA GLU A 409 -27.97 11.47 -2.59
C GLU A 409 -27.40 11.39 -4.02
N SER A 410 -27.10 12.54 -4.65
CA SER A 410 -26.51 12.59 -5.98
C SER A 410 -25.02 12.23 -5.98
N SER A 411 -24.35 12.20 -4.82
CA SER A 411 -22.94 11.82 -4.71
C SER A 411 -22.72 10.30 -4.62
N PHE A 412 -23.74 9.53 -4.23
CA PHE A 412 -23.62 8.09 -3.96
C PHE A 412 -22.54 7.77 -2.92
N LYS A 413 -22.41 8.63 -1.91
CA LYS A 413 -21.43 8.49 -0.83
C LYS A 413 -22.11 8.69 0.51
N ASP A 414 -22.26 7.61 1.26
CA ASP A 414 -22.89 7.54 2.59
C ASP A 414 -21.86 7.35 3.72
N CYS A 415 -20.58 7.22 3.37
CA CYS A 415 -19.51 6.91 4.30
C CYS A 415 -18.15 7.51 3.91
N GLU A 416 -17.25 7.53 4.88
CA GLU A 416 -15.85 7.88 4.73
C GLU A 416 -14.96 6.78 5.31
N ASP A 417 -13.84 6.50 4.64
CA ASP A 417 -12.90 5.47 5.05
C ASP A 417 -11.64 6.09 5.67
N PHE A 418 -11.05 5.40 6.65
CA PHE A 418 -9.82 5.83 7.31
C PHE A 418 -8.86 4.66 7.54
N ASP A 419 -7.57 4.95 7.59
CA ASP A 419 -6.54 3.95 7.92
C ASP A 419 -6.61 3.60 9.42
N ILE A 420 -6.55 2.32 9.75
CA ILE A 420 -6.37 1.85 11.13
C ILE A 420 -4.86 1.64 11.35
N PRO A 421 -4.20 2.39 12.25
CA PRO A 421 -2.75 2.36 12.43
C PRO A 421 -2.27 1.13 13.21
N ILE A 422 -2.58 -0.06 12.71
CA ILE A 422 -2.16 -1.35 13.27
C ILE A 422 -1.76 -2.30 12.14
N ILE A 423 -0.76 -3.14 12.41
CA ILE A 423 -0.32 -4.17 11.46
C ILE A 423 -1.32 -5.32 11.53
N PRO A 424 -1.91 -5.75 10.40
CA PRO A 424 -2.78 -6.91 10.39
C PRO A 424 -2.02 -8.18 10.83
N PRO A 425 -2.67 -9.11 11.54
CA PRO A 425 -2.02 -10.34 11.98
C PRO A 425 -1.79 -11.27 10.78
N LYS A 426 -0.72 -12.08 10.82
CA LYS A 426 -0.36 -13.00 9.73
C LYS A 426 -1.45 -14.03 9.46
N GLU A 427 -2.21 -14.40 10.47
CA GLU A 427 -3.36 -15.29 10.38
C GLU A 427 -4.49 -14.71 9.52
N LEU A 428 -4.56 -13.38 9.37
CA LEU A 428 -5.52 -12.71 8.50
C LEU A 428 -4.98 -12.57 7.07
N ILE A 429 -3.74 -12.07 6.92
CA ILE A 429 -3.22 -11.59 5.63
C ILE A 429 -2.21 -12.52 4.94
N GLY A 430 -1.71 -13.54 5.63
CA GLY A 430 -0.66 -14.42 5.12
C GLY A 430 0.70 -13.72 5.00
N TYR A 431 1.48 -14.09 3.99
CA TYR A 431 2.78 -13.48 3.71
C TYR A 431 2.61 -12.13 2.97
N ASP A 432 3.24 -11.07 3.50
CA ASP A 432 3.11 -9.70 2.98
C ASP A 432 4.40 -8.86 3.13
N LEU A 433 5.57 -9.51 3.12
CA LEU A 433 6.82 -8.78 3.22
C LEU A 433 7.17 -8.14 1.87
N LEU A 434 7.40 -6.83 1.87
CA LEU A 434 7.91 -6.09 0.71
C LEU A 434 9.43 -5.92 0.78
N PHE A 435 10.11 -6.30 -0.30
CA PHE A 435 11.55 -6.13 -0.49
C PHE A 435 11.93 -6.00 -1.98
N PRO A 436 12.73 -5.01 -2.39
CA PRO A 436 13.22 -3.87 -1.60
C PRO A 436 12.08 -2.98 -1.08
N ASN A 437 12.38 -2.05 -0.17
CA ASN A 437 11.34 -1.20 0.40
C ASN A 437 10.65 -0.33 -0.68
N TRP A 438 9.45 0.17 -0.37
CA TRP A 438 8.60 0.91 -1.30
C TRP A 438 9.28 2.10 -1.96
N ASN A 439 10.15 2.82 -1.24
CA ASN A 439 10.85 3.99 -1.77
C ASN A 439 11.86 3.61 -2.86
N VAL A 440 12.53 2.46 -2.71
CA VAL A 440 13.44 1.93 -3.74
C VAL A 440 12.65 1.60 -5.01
N ILE A 441 11.51 0.93 -4.86
CA ILE A 441 10.62 0.59 -5.98
C ILE A 441 10.11 1.86 -6.67
N LYS A 442 9.57 2.83 -5.92
CA LYS A 442 9.04 4.09 -6.49
C LYS A 442 10.10 4.95 -7.15
N LYS A 443 11.34 4.89 -6.68
CA LYS A 443 12.45 5.59 -7.32
C LYS A 443 12.76 5.02 -8.71
N LYS A 444 12.72 3.69 -8.84
CA LYS A 444 12.96 3.00 -10.13
C LYS A 444 11.74 3.09 -11.06
N ILE A 445 10.54 3.02 -10.49
CA ILE A 445 9.26 2.94 -11.21
C ILE A 445 8.31 3.98 -10.59
N PRO A 446 8.41 5.27 -11.01
CA PRO A 446 7.63 6.35 -10.41
C PRO A 446 6.10 6.18 -10.52
N ASP A 447 5.62 5.46 -11.53
CA ASP A 447 4.21 5.14 -11.77
C ASP A 447 3.73 3.86 -11.07
N ALA A 448 4.57 3.23 -10.22
CA ALA A 448 4.16 2.09 -9.42
C ALA A 448 3.00 2.46 -8.48
N LEU A 449 1.95 1.64 -8.51
CA LEU A 449 0.77 1.73 -7.64
C LEU A 449 0.86 0.74 -6.49
N ASP A 450 1.41 -0.44 -6.74
CA ASP A 450 1.59 -1.48 -5.73
C ASP A 450 2.75 -2.44 -6.10
N ALA A 451 3.20 -3.25 -5.15
CA ALA A 451 4.25 -4.25 -5.39
C ALA A 451 4.18 -5.46 -4.44
N TYR A 452 4.66 -6.61 -4.92
CA TYR A 452 4.69 -7.89 -4.19
C TYR A 452 6.06 -8.52 -4.35
N SER A 453 6.70 -8.87 -3.24
CA SER A 453 8.04 -9.45 -3.26
C SER A 453 7.99 -10.94 -2.95
N SER A 454 8.87 -11.71 -3.58
CA SER A 454 8.93 -13.15 -3.34
C SER A 454 9.51 -13.46 -1.95
N PRO A 455 9.08 -14.56 -1.29
CA PRO A 455 9.64 -14.99 0.00
C PRO A 455 11.16 -15.15 0.03
N ASN A 456 11.75 -15.58 -1.08
CA ASN A 456 13.19 -15.75 -1.25
C ASN A 456 13.92 -14.44 -1.61
N LYS A 457 13.21 -13.31 -1.74
CA LYS A 457 13.76 -11.99 -2.08
C LYS A 457 14.48 -11.92 -3.44
N ASN A 458 14.16 -12.83 -4.36
CA ASN A 458 14.74 -12.85 -5.69
C ASN A 458 13.93 -12.02 -6.71
N PHE A 459 12.63 -11.82 -6.47
CA PHE A 459 11.73 -11.16 -7.41
C PHE A 459 10.85 -10.12 -6.74
N VAL A 460 10.48 -9.09 -7.51
CA VAL A 460 9.39 -8.17 -7.19
C VAL A 460 8.47 -8.03 -8.39
N VAL A 461 7.17 -8.13 -8.13
CA VAL A 461 6.09 -7.92 -9.09
C VAL A 461 5.46 -6.57 -8.80
N VAL A 462 5.56 -5.62 -9.73
CA VAL A 462 5.14 -4.23 -9.56
C VAL A 462 3.93 -3.96 -10.45
N LEU A 463 2.86 -3.41 -9.86
CA LEU A 463 1.65 -3.00 -10.58
C LEU A 463 1.73 -1.51 -10.92
N THR A 464 1.39 -1.18 -12.16
CA THR A 464 1.21 0.19 -12.66
C THR A 464 -0.25 0.36 -13.12
N ASN A 465 -0.61 1.49 -13.72
CA ASN A 465 -1.97 1.71 -14.24
C ASN A 465 -2.40 0.70 -15.34
N SER A 466 -1.45 0.09 -16.06
CA SER A 466 -1.77 -0.76 -17.21
C SER A 466 -0.84 -1.96 -17.40
N LYS A 467 0.15 -2.15 -16.53
CA LYS A 467 1.15 -3.22 -16.65
C LYS A 467 1.46 -3.85 -15.30
N ILE A 468 1.83 -5.13 -15.37
CA ILE A 468 2.47 -5.89 -14.31
C ILE A 468 3.91 -6.09 -14.74
N LEU A 469 4.85 -5.51 -14.00
CA LEU A 469 6.28 -5.55 -14.29
C LEU A 469 6.96 -6.50 -13.31
N ILE A 470 7.71 -7.47 -13.82
CA ILE A 470 8.43 -8.44 -12.99
C ILE A 470 9.91 -8.11 -13.06
N TYR A 471 10.54 -7.88 -11.91
CA TYR A 471 11.97 -7.57 -11.81
C TYR A 471 12.70 -8.62 -10.98
N ASN A 472 13.92 -8.95 -11.38
CA ASN A 472 14.89 -9.55 -10.48
C ASN A 472 15.37 -8.53 -9.45
N ILE A 473 15.68 -9.01 -8.26
CA ILE A 473 16.33 -8.24 -7.19
C ILE A 473 17.82 -8.60 -7.20
N ILE A 474 18.67 -7.60 -7.43
CA ILE A 474 20.12 -7.74 -7.52
C ILE A 474 20.74 -6.75 -6.54
N ASN A 475 21.58 -7.22 -5.62
CA ASN A 475 22.24 -6.38 -4.61
C ASN A 475 21.25 -5.48 -3.83
N ASN A 476 20.09 -6.03 -3.44
CA ASN A 476 19.02 -5.34 -2.73
C ASN A 476 18.34 -4.20 -3.53
N ASP A 477 18.53 -4.13 -4.85
CA ASP A 477 17.87 -3.19 -5.75
C ASP A 477 17.18 -3.92 -6.91
N LEU A 478 16.30 -3.24 -7.64
CA LEU A 478 15.67 -3.77 -8.83
C LEU A 478 16.69 -3.82 -9.97
N SER A 479 16.68 -4.91 -10.72
CA SER A 479 17.39 -5.04 -11.99
C SER A 479 17.07 -3.89 -12.95
N ASN A 480 17.96 -3.65 -13.92
CA ASN A 480 17.87 -2.47 -14.78
C ASN A 480 16.60 -2.40 -15.63
N SER A 481 16.08 -3.56 -16.05
CA SER A 481 14.88 -3.74 -16.86
C SER A 481 14.04 -4.89 -16.28
N PRO A 482 12.71 -4.88 -16.48
CA PRO A 482 11.88 -6.01 -16.08
C PRO A 482 12.28 -7.26 -16.86
N ILE A 483 12.25 -8.41 -16.21
CA ILE A 483 12.46 -9.72 -16.86
C ILE A 483 11.23 -10.20 -17.61
N GLU A 484 10.05 -9.69 -17.25
CA GLU A 484 8.78 -10.02 -17.90
C GLU A 484 7.79 -8.87 -17.71
N THR A 485 6.87 -8.68 -18.65
CA THR A 485 5.86 -7.62 -18.60
C THR A 485 4.52 -8.15 -19.10
N LEU A 486 3.50 -8.05 -18.24
CA LEU A 486 2.13 -8.46 -18.57
C LEU A 486 1.20 -7.26 -18.62
N ASN A 487 0.10 -7.41 -19.35
CA ASN A 487 -0.95 -6.41 -19.38
C ASN A 487 -1.80 -6.48 -18.10
N LEU A 488 -2.05 -5.31 -17.53
CA LEU A 488 -3.07 -5.10 -16.50
C LEU A 488 -4.29 -4.44 -17.16
N GLY A 489 -5.46 -5.02 -16.94
CA GLY A 489 -6.72 -4.48 -17.46
C GLY A 489 -7.01 -3.09 -16.88
N LYS A 490 -7.86 -2.33 -17.55
CA LYS A 490 -8.22 -0.98 -17.12
C LYS A 490 -8.84 -1.04 -15.72
N ASN A 491 -8.28 -0.27 -14.79
CA ASN A 491 -8.72 -0.19 -13.39
C ASN A 491 -8.71 -1.54 -12.66
N GLU A 492 -7.90 -2.51 -13.11
CA GLU A 492 -7.70 -3.73 -12.35
C GLU A 492 -6.89 -3.45 -11.09
N VAL A 493 -7.36 -4.01 -9.98
CA VAL A 493 -6.71 -3.92 -8.67
C VAL A 493 -6.48 -5.33 -8.14
N ALA A 494 -5.38 -5.52 -7.42
CA ALA A 494 -5.11 -6.80 -6.79
C ALA A 494 -5.87 -6.93 -5.48
N VAL A 495 -6.58 -8.04 -5.33
CA VAL A 495 -7.36 -8.42 -4.13
C VAL A 495 -6.78 -9.65 -3.44
N MET A 496 -5.74 -10.26 -4.00
CA MET A 496 -5.09 -11.44 -3.45
C MET A 496 -3.66 -11.57 -3.98
N ALA A 497 -2.73 -11.95 -3.11
CA ALA A 497 -1.39 -12.37 -3.49
C ALA A 497 -0.95 -13.52 -2.59
N GLN A 498 -0.77 -14.71 -3.16
CA GLN A 498 -0.34 -15.90 -2.43
C GLN A 498 0.90 -16.52 -3.07
N TRP A 499 1.86 -16.89 -2.23
CA TRP A 499 3.14 -17.44 -2.68
C TRP A 499 3.24 -18.94 -2.41
N ALA A 500 3.52 -19.71 -3.45
CA ALA A 500 4.02 -21.08 -3.35
C ALA A 500 5.54 -21.06 -3.19
N THR A 501 6.07 -21.98 -2.39
CA THR A 501 7.53 -22.17 -2.22
C THR A 501 7.87 -23.66 -2.21
N GLY A 502 9.03 -24.02 -2.74
CA GLY A 502 9.50 -25.41 -2.73
C GLY A 502 8.56 -26.35 -3.50
N SER A 503 8.24 -27.52 -2.93
CA SER A 503 7.43 -28.54 -3.63
C SER A 503 6.03 -28.05 -4.03
N TYR A 504 5.48 -27.06 -3.34
CA TYR A 504 4.17 -26.49 -3.68
C TYR A 504 4.17 -25.79 -5.03
N VAL A 505 5.30 -25.28 -5.52
CA VAL A 505 5.37 -24.57 -6.81
C VAL A 505 4.92 -25.47 -7.95
N LYS A 506 5.47 -26.69 -8.02
CA LYS A 506 5.07 -27.69 -9.02
C LYS A 506 3.61 -28.09 -8.87
N THR A 507 3.14 -28.34 -7.64
CA THR A 507 1.73 -28.70 -7.38
C THR A 507 0.76 -27.60 -7.84
N TRP A 508 1.11 -26.34 -7.62
CA TRP A 508 0.30 -25.21 -8.02
C TRP A 508 0.35 -25.03 -9.53
N ASP A 509 1.52 -25.10 -10.17
CA ASP A 509 1.66 -25.01 -11.62
C ASP A 509 0.82 -26.07 -12.35
N ASP A 510 0.91 -27.33 -11.91
CA ASP A 510 0.13 -28.44 -12.47
C ASP A 510 -1.38 -28.23 -12.32
N GLN A 511 -1.82 -27.63 -11.21
CA GLN A 511 -3.24 -27.31 -11.00
C GLN A 511 -3.69 -26.14 -11.86
N MET A 512 -2.93 -25.04 -11.89
CA MET A 512 -3.24 -23.85 -12.69
C MET A 512 -3.28 -24.19 -14.19
N LYS A 513 -2.37 -25.06 -14.64
CA LYS A 513 -2.34 -25.56 -16.02
C LYS A 513 -3.60 -26.35 -16.40
N LYS A 514 -4.26 -27.01 -15.44
CA LYS A 514 -5.51 -27.76 -15.67
C LYS A 514 -6.74 -26.85 -15.77
N ILE A 515 -6.76 -25.75 -15.02
CA ILE A 515 -7.95 -24.88 -14.88
C ILE A 515 -7.90 -23.62 -15.74
N LYS A 516 -6.77 -23.33 -16.42
CA LYS A 516 -6.64 -22.16 -17.29
C LYS A 516 -7.50 -22.21 -18.56
N ASN A 517 -8.01 -23.41 -18.92
CA ASN A 517 -8.76 -23.67 -20.15
C ASN A 517 -10.25 -23.80 -19.87
#